data_AF-H1SIH7-F1
#
_entry.id   AF-H1SIH7-F1
#
_cell.length_a   1.000
_cell.length_b   1.000
_cell.length_c   1.000
_cell.angle_alpha   90.00
_cell.angle_beta   90.00
_cell.angle_gamma   90.00
#
_symmetry.space_group_name_H-M   'P 1'
#
loop_
_entity.id
_entity.type
_entity.pdbx_description
1 polymer ?
#
loop_
_entity_poly.entity_id
_entity_poly.type
_entity_poly.pdbx_seq_one_letter_code
_entity_poly.pdbx_strand_id
1 'polypeptide(L)'
;MTKFRIDVFSYLLVALAAGSLIWFQGDLFWLDSETKKTLAIIALCGSLVAIALYFGFEPRREEAAAARRLTKLLHWNSTQLTGTTQALLVPEDAPSRSDTLLRLCSHLRSQHGFRWRYRQPWLLLTGDDAAVAQLLPQLTEQGWLITADAVLLWNKSGQNGQPDTDWLKQLYKLRQRRPVDAVVLVTDGETELSTQRRVTHPHGIGLARIAEVLRWSRNAEDTVYRGVIHAFGENGGSKYPDQTLAALTAGTDTRGLFRSAAVVPGIFTRQAYEGYVAPAIEQAAKRTEIANDWVLTDGRPPQAQLAQQTAGRSAEALQAAFTEQYFADYAERWQGFMNSLQWEPAPTLPAAIDQLKLMADARQSPVIALMKSLEYQGGAGARKDSLSDTLVAKAQDLLGKKETAPEVAKPDAAGPLGAAFGPVLRLVAQGQAAGANPGANGDLSLQRFLDRATALRLRLQQVSNSADADAQARQMAQALFQGKGSELADTQAYAQLMAASLGSQWAGMGEALFVRPI
;
A
#
# COMPACT_ATOMS: atom_id res chain seq x y z
N MET A 1 11.17 45.21 -1.80
CA MET A 1 9.92 44.75 -2.44
C MET A 1 9.53 43.39 -1.88
N THR A 2 8.55 43.36 -0.99
CA THR A 2 8.05 42.18 -0.28
C THR A 2 7.22 41.31 -1.23
N LYS A 3 7.82 40.26 -1.79
CA LYS A 3 7.07 39.24 -2.54
C LYS A 3 6.28 38.39 -1.55
N PHE A 4 5.01 38.74 -1.35
CA PHE A 4 3.99 37.89 -0.73
C PHE A 4 3.96 36.55 -1.46
N ARG A 5 4.33 35.44 -0.80
CA ARG A 5 4.22 34.10 -1.37
C ARG A 5 2.97 33.43 -0.79
N ILE A 6 2.01 33.24 -1.68
CA ILE A 6 0.67 32.65 -1.47
C ILE A 6 0.84 31.15 -1.17
N ASP A 7 0.38 30.71 0.00
CA ASP A 7 0.31 29.31 0.43
C ASP A 7 -0.73 28.52 -0.39
N VAL A 8 -0.60 27.19 -0.45
CA VAL A 8 -1.58 26.30 -1.12
C VAL A 8 -3.00 26.53 -0.58
N PHE A 9 -3.11 26.82 0.72
CA PHE A 9 -4.36 27.21 1.37
C PHE A 9 -4.93 28.52 0.85
N SER A 10 -4.10 29.51 0.49
CA SER A 10 -4.59 30.75 -0.11
C SER A 10 -5.03 30.58 -1.57
N TYR A 11 -4.46 29.66 -2.35
CA TYR A 11 -5.02 29.32 -3.66
C TYR A 11 -6.39 28.65 -3.53
N LEU A 12 -6.55 27.76 -2.55
CA LEU A 12 -7.83 27.12 -2.25
C LEU A 12 -8.86 28.13 -1.74
N LEU A 13 -8.45 29.08 -0.89
CA LEU A 13 -9.31 30.15 -0.37
C LEU A 13 -9.70 31.14 -1.47
N VAL A 14 -8.78 31.50 -2.37
CA VAL A 14 -9.08 32.32 -3.56
C VAL A 14 -10.01 31.57 -4.52
N ALA A 15 -9.82 30.26 -4.71
CA ALA A 15 -10.70 29.44 -5.53
C ALA A 15 -12.12 29.35 -4.96
N LEU A 16 -12.26 29.16 -3.64
CA LEU A 16 -13.55 29.14 -2.96
C LEU A 16 -14.22 30.52 -2.97
N ALA A 17 -13.47 31.60 -2.76
CA ALA A 17 -14.00 32.96 -2.81
C ALA A 17 -14.46 33.33 -4.22
N ALA A 18 -13.64 33.06 -5.24
CA ALA A 18 -14.00 33.31 -6.64
C ALA A 18 -15.15 32.41 -7.11
N GLY A 19 -15.15 31.12 -6.75
CA GLY A 19 -16.23 30.19 -7.04
C GLY A 19 -17.55 30.59 -6.39
N SER A 20 -17.52 31.03 -5.12
CA SER A 20 -18.68 31.54 -4.40
C SER A 20 -19.21 32.84 -5.03
N LEU A 21 -18.33 33.75 -5.45
CA LEU A 21 -18.70 35.00 -6.12
C LEU A 21 -19.36 34.73 -7.48
N ILE A 22 -18.83 33.78 -8.26
CA ILE A 22 -19.42 33.36 -9.55
C ILE A 22 -20.80 32.72 -9.33
N TRP A 23 -21.01 32.00 -8.23
CA TRP A 23 -22.27 31.35 -7.92
C TRP A 23 -23.34 32.36 -7.46
N PHE A 24 -22.99 33.31 -6.59
CA PHE A 24 -23.92 34.31 -6.03
C PHE A 24 -24.16 35.55 -6.93
N GLN A 25 -23.19 35.93 -7.78
CA GLN A 25 -23.27 37.13 -8.64
C GLN A 25 -23.08 36.83 -10.14
N GLY A 26 -23.31 35.58 -10.57
CA GLY A 26 -23.07 35.16 -11.97
C GLY A 26 -23.85 35.95 -13.04
N ASP A 27 -24.96 36.59 -12.69
CA ASP A 27 -25.76 37.40 -13.61
C ASP A 27 -25.04 38.72 -13.98
N LEU A 28 -24.08 39.17 -13.17
CA LEU A 28 -23.23 40.33 -13.46
C LEU A 28 -22.19 40.04 -14.56
N PHE A 29 -21.87 38.77 -14.80
CA PHE A 29 -20.86 38.32 -15.75
C PHE A 29 -21.44 37.72 -17.04
N TRP A 30 -22.71 37.99 -17.37
CA TRP A 30 -23.36 37.46 -18.59
C TRP A 30 -23.41 35.91 -18.63
N LEU A 31 -23.53 35.27 -17.46
CA LEU A 31 -23.59 33.83 -17.30
C LEU A 31 -25.01 33.39 -16.91
N ASP A 32 -25.99 33.63 -17.78
CA ASP A 32 -27.44 33.45 -17.49
C ASP A 32 -27.91 31.98 -17.33
N SER A 33 -27.02 30.99 -17.48
CA SER A 33 -27.36 29.56 -17.38
C SER A 33 -26.49 28.86 -16.35
N GLU A 34 -27.10 28.00 -15.52
CA GLU A 34 -26.39 27.17 -14.55
C GLU A 34 -25.26 26.35 -15.20
N THR A 35 -25.43 25.93 -16.45
CA THR A 35 -24.41 25.19 -17.20
C THR A 35 -23.16 26.01 -17.53
N LYS A 36 -23.33 27.32 -17.75
CA LYS A 36 -22.20 28.24 -18.00
C LYS A 36 -21.46 28.56 -16.69
N LYS A 37 -22.19 28.68 -15.58
CA LYS A 37 -21.61 28.90 -14.24
C LYS A 37 -20.74 27.71 -13.79
N THR A 38 -21.18 26.47 -14.03
CA THR A 38 -20.40 25.26 -13.69
C THR A 38 -19.15 25.08 -14.55
N LEU A 39 -19.23 25.32 -15.86
CA LEU A 39 -18.07 25.25 -16.76
C LEU A 39 -16.98 26.28 -16.39
N ALA A 40 -17.38 27.50 -16.00
CA ALA A 40 -16.44 28.53 -15.55
C ALA A 40 -15.69 28.12 -14.27
N ILE A 41 -16.37 27.48 -13.32
CA ILE A 41 -15.74 26.98 -12.08
C ILE A 41 -14.77 25.83 -12.37
N ILE A 42 -15.14 24.89 -13.27
CA ILE A 42 -14.26 23.78 -13.67
C ILE A 42 -13.00 24.32 -14.36
N ALA A 43 -13.14 25.31 -15.25
CA ALA A 43 -12.01 25.94 -15.92
C ALA A 43 -11.09 26.69 -14.94
N LEU A 44 -11.67 27.41 -13.97
CA LEU A 44 -10.92 28.07 -12.90
C LEU A 44 -10.12 27.06 -12.07
N CYS A 45 -10.76 25.97 -11.61
CA CYS A 45 -10.10 24.91 -10.86
C CYS A 45 -9.00 24.22 -11.69
N GLY A 46 -9.28 23.91 -12.96
CA GLY A 46 -8.31 23.32 -13.87
C GLY A 46 -7.07 24.20 -14.08
N SER A 47 -7.27 25.51 -14.27
CA SER A 47 -6.17 26.46 -14.43
C SER A 47 -5.31 26.58 -13.17
N LEU A 48 -5.92 26.55 -11.98
CA LEU A 48 -5.21 26.55 -10.70
C LEU A 48 -4.42 25.26 -10.46
N VAL A 49 -4.97 24.11 -10.84
CA VAL A 49 -4.25 22.82 -10.76
C VAL A 49 -3.06 22.80 -11.73
N ALA A 50 -3.23 23.32 -12.95
CA ALA A 50 -2.13 23.43 -13.91
C ALA A 50 -1.00 24.36 -13.40
N ILE A 51 -1.36 25.50 -12.78
CA ILE A 51 -0.42 26.41 -12.14
C ILE A 51 0.28 25.74 -10.94
N ALA A 52 -0.47 25.02 -10.10
CA ALA A 52 0.09 24.29 -8.97
C ALA A 52 1.03 23.14 -9.39
N LEU A 53 0.71 22.46 -10.49
CA LEU A 53 1.59 21.44 -11.08
C LEU A 53 2.83 22.07 -11.70
N TYR A 54 2.70 23.18 -12.42
CA TYR A 54 3.82 23.91 -13.02
C TYR A 54 4.82 24.36 -11.95
N PHE A 55 4.36 25.04 -10.89
CA PHE A 55 5.19 25.47 -9.76
C PHE A 55 5.58 24.33 -8.80
N GLY A 56 4.84 23.23 -8.80
CA GLY A 56 5.11 22.04 -7.97
C GLY A 56 6.18 21.11 -8.56
N PHE A 57 6.41 21.18 -9.87
CA PHE A 57 7.33 20.29 -10.60
C PHE A 57 8.73 20.88 -10.80
N GLU A 58 8.93 22.17 -10.53
CA GLU A 58 10.22 22.86 -10.69
C GLU A 58 11.39 22.38 -9.78
N PRO A 59 11.23 21.81 -8.56
CA PRO A 59 12.41 21.50 -7.75
C PRO A 59 13.19 20.26 -8.21
N ARG A 60 12.62 19.38 -9.06
CA ARG A 60 13.33 18.16 -9.52
C ARG A 60 14.45 18.41 -10.54
N ARG A 61 14.48 19.57 -11.21
CA ARG A 61 15.53 19.91 -12.19
C ARG A 61 16.72 20.64 -11.56
N GLU A 62 16.54 21.24 -10.39
CA GLU A 62 17.58 22.02 -9.71
C GLU A 62 18.49 21.18 -8.81
N GLU A 63 17.99 20.08 -8.22
CA GLU A 63 18.76 19.19 -7.33
C GLU A 63 20.04 18.65 -8.01
N ALA A 64 19.92 18.14 -9.24
CA ALA A 64 21.05 17.62 -10.00
C ALA A 64 21.97 18.73 -10.58
N ALA A 65 21.48 19.97 -10.66
CA ALA A 65 22.25 21.11 -11.13
C ALA A 65 23.02 21.81 -9.99
N ALA A 66 22.42 21.89 -8.79
CA ALA A 66 23.04 22.44 -7.58
C ALA A 66 24.21 21.57 -7.12
N ALA A 67 24.05 20.24 -7.11
CA ALA A 67 25.15 19.32 -6.82
C ALA A 67 26.30 19.47 -7.84
N ARG A 68 25.99 19.64 -9.14
CA ARG A 68 27.00 19.83 -10.21
C ARG A 68 27.67 21.21 -10.19
N ARG A 69 26.99 22.25 -9.72
CA ARG A 69 27.59 23.60 -9.54
C ARG A 69 28.46 23.62 -8.29
N LEU A 70 28.03 22.98 -7.21
CA LEU A 70 28.79 22.90 -5.97
C LEU A 70 30.07 22.07 -6.14
N THR A 71 30.05 20.95 -6.86
CA THR A 71 31.29 20.21 -7.18
C THR A 71 32.24 21.03 -8.05
N LYS A 72 31.72 21.79 -9.03
CA LYS A 72 32.54 22.75 -9.80
C LYS A 72 33.09 23.88 -8.94
N LEU A 73 32.31 24.40 -7.98
CA LEU A 73 32.73 25.46 -7.07
C LEU A 73 33.77 24.98 -6.05
N LEU A 74 33.59 23.78 -5.48
CA LEU A 74 34.58 23.17 -4.58
C LEU A 74 35.89 22.86 -5.30
N HIS A 75 35.82 22.45 -6.57
CA HIS A 75 37.01 22.26 -7.40
C HIS A 75 37.71 23.57 -7.80
N TRP A 76 36.97 24.69 -7.89
CA TRP A 76 37.50 25.99 -8.35
C TRP A 76 37.93 26.93 -7.21
N ASN A 77 37.31 26.88 -6.03
CA ASN A 77 37.37 27.96 -5.03
C ASN A 77 38.08 27.60 -3.72
N SER A 78 39.26 26.95 -3.75
CA SER A 78 40.08 26.78 -2.53
C SER A 78 40.53 28.11 -1.90
N THR A 79 40.39 29.24 -2.60
CA THR A 79 40.90 30.56 -2.15
C THR A 79 39.83 31.66 -1.98
N GLN A 80 38.54 31.38 -2.23
CA GLN A 80 37.50 32.43 -2.33
C GLN A 80 36.33 32.31 -1.32
N LEU A 81 36.37 31.37 -0.37
CA LEU A 81 35.26 31.16 0.60
C LEU A 81 35.29 32.08 1.84
N THR A 82 36.11 33.13 1.86
CA THR A 82 36.25 34.08 2.98
C THR A 82 35.14 35.12 3.12
N GLY A 83 34.01 34.95 2.43
CA GLY A 83 32.90 35.91 2.40
C GLY A 83 31.56 35.36 2.85
N THR A 84 31.46 34.59 3.94
CA THR A 84 30.17 34.20 4.53
C THR A 84 29.97 34.87 5.88
N THR A 85 28.88 35.61 5.99
CA THR A 85 28.41 36.41 7.14
C THR A 85 28.00 35.55 8.35
N GLN A 86 28.87 34.64 8.78
CA GLN A 86 28.69 33.78 9.96
C GLN A 86 29.85 33.87 10.95
N ALA A 87 30.93 34.58 10.63
CA ALA A 87 32.11 34.74 11.49
C ALA A 87 31.95 35.71 12.68
N LEU A 88 30.72 36.11 13.06
CA LEU A 88 30.48 37.15 14.08
C LEU A 88 29.69 36.68 15.32
N LEU A 89 29.46 35.38 15.49
CA LEU A 89 28.75 34.85 16.65
C LEU A 89 29.48 33.62 17.23
N VAL A 90 30.48 33.87 18.06
CA VAL A 90 31.14 32.84 18.88
C VAL A 90 30.85 33.11 20.36
N PRO A 91 30.28 32.13 21.08
CA PRO A 91 30.64 31.88 22.46
C PRO A 91 31.52 30.62 22.56
N GLU A 92 32.63 30.76 23.26
CA GLU A 92 33.54 29.72 23.75
C GLU A 92 32.78 28.79 24.72
N ASP A 93 32.30 27.65 24.21
CA ASP A 93 32.02 26.41 24.96
C ASP A 93 31.44 25.42 23.94
N ALA A 94 32.15 24.32 23.64
CA ALA A 94 31.75 23.37 22.59
C ALA A 94 30.38 22.74 22.91
N PRO A 95 29.30 23.11 22.20
CA PRO A 95 27.96 22.66 22.54
C PRO A 95 27.76 21.20 22.09
N SER A 96 26.81 20.49 22.71
CA SER A 96 26.48 19.12 22.28
C SER A 96 26.00 19.12 20.81
N ARG A 97 26.30 18.07 20.04
CA ARG A 97 25.91 17.98 18.60
C ARG A 97 24.40 18.08 18.36
N SER A 98 23.59 17.77 19.37
CA SER A 98 22.14 17.98 19.31
C SER A 98 21.79 19.46 19.34
N ASP A 99 22.54 20.26 20.11
CA ASP A 99 22.36 21.70 20.19
C ASP A 99 22.78 22.40 18.88
N THR A 100 23.77 21.87 18.16
CA THR A 100 24.19 22.45 16.87
C THR A 100 23.11 22.28 15.79
N LEU A 101 22.46 21.12 15.69
CA LEU A 101 21.31 20.92 14.79
C LEU A 101 20.13 21.84 15.14
N LEU A 102 19.86 22.05 16.44
CA LEU A 102 18.80 22.95 16.88
C LEU A 102 19.10 24.42 16.53
N ARG A 103 20.36 24.85 16.67
CA ARG A 103 20.84 26.18 16.23
C ARG A 103 20.75 26.35 14.72
N LEU A 104 21.10 25.34 13.92
CA LEU A 104 20.88 25.35 12.48
C LEU A 104 19.39 25.52 12.15
N CYS A 105 18.52 24.77 12.83
CA CYS A 105 17.07 24.84 12.61
C CYS A 105 16.49 26.21 12.96
N SER A 106 16.95 26.85 14.04
CA SER A 106 16.49 28.19 14.42
C SER A 106 16.95 29.24 13.39
N HIS A 107 18.17 29.12 12.89
CA HIS A 107 18.72 30.00 11.86
C HIS A 107 18.00 29.85 10.51
N LEU A 108 17.75 28.62 10.05
CA LEU A 108 16.99 28.40 8.81
C LEU A 108 15.54 28.87 8.94
N ARG A 109 14.94 28.71 10.13
CA ARG A 109 13.57 29.17 10.39
C ARG A 109 13.46 30.70 10.35
N SER A 110 14.46 31.43 10.86
CA SER A 110 14.46 32.89 10.80
C SER A 110 14.67 33.41 9.37
N GLN A 111 15.50 32.76 8.56
CA GLN A 111 15.77 33.20 7.20
C GLN A 111 14.69 32.79 6.17
N HIS A 112 14.08 31.61 6.32
CA HIS A 112 13.20 31.03 5.29
C HIS A 112 11.73 30.89 5.69
N GLY A 113 11.38 31.25 6.93
CA GLY A 113 10.01 31.20 7.44
C GLY A 113 9.44 29.78 7.49
N PHE A 114 8.13 29.62 7.30
CA PHE A 114 7.40 28.36 7.57
C PHE A 114 7.91 27.13 6.78
N ARG A 115 8.47 27.33 5.57
CA ARG A 115 8.95 26.25 4.68
C ARG A 115 10.46 25.99 4.75
N TRP A 116 11.14 26.44 5.82
CA TRP A 116 12.59 26.32 5.97
C TRP A 116 13.15 24.90 5.78
N ARG A 117 12.37 23.85 6.12
CA ARG A 117 12.80 22.43 6.07
C ARG A 117 13.11 21.87 4.68
N TYR A 118 12.53 22.44 3.63
CA TYR A 118 12.63 21.89 2.26
C TYR A 118 12.89 22.98 1.21
N ARG A 119 13.34 24.16 1.64
CA ARG A 119 13.57 25.30 0.75
C ARG A 119 14.96 25.29 0.11
N GLN A 120 15.94 24.70 0.79
CA GLN A 120 17.29 24.46 0.29
C GLN A 120 17.61 22.97 0.41
N PRO A 121 18.36 22.40 -0.55
CA PRO A 121 18.81 21.01 -0.47
C PRO A 121 19.78 20.82 0.69
N TRP A 122 19.61 19.74 1.46
CA TRP A 122 20.54 19.36 2.52
C TRP A 122 21.46 18.28 1.98
N LEU A 123 22.76 18.57 1.94
CA LEU A 123 23.80 17.66 1.46
C LEU A 123 24.61 17.16 2.65
N LEU A 124 24.73 15.84 2.78
CA LEU A 124 25.51 15.22 3.85
C LEU A 124 26.91 14.91 3.34
N LEU A 125 27.91 15.57 3.92
CA LEU A 125 29.32 15.30 3.70
C LEU A 125 29.78 14.17 4.64
N THR A 126 30.39 13.15 4.06
CA THR A 126 30.96 11.99 4.76
C THR A 126 32.27 11.60 4.06
N GLY A 127 33.19 10.91 4.74
CA GLY A 127 34.48 10.53 4.16
C GLY A 127 35.63 10.66 5.15
N ASP A 128 36.81 11.00 4.62
CA ASP A 128 38.00 11.27 5.42
C ASP A 128 37.87 12.63 6.14
N ASP A 129 37.91 12.59 7.47
CA ASP A 129 37.79 13.77 8.32
C ASP A 129 38.93 14.77 8.07
N ALA A 130 40.13 14.30 7.70
CA ALA A 130 41.28 15.16 7.42
C ALA A 130 41.11 15.92 6.09
N ALA A 131 40.67 15.23 5.03
CA ALA A 131 40.32 15.86 3.76
C ALA A 131 39.18 16.88 3.89
N VAL A 132 38.14 16.56 4.67
CA VAL A 132 37.03 17.50 4.95
C VAL A 132 37.52 18.71 5.74
N ALA A 133 38.39 18.53 6.72
CA ALA A 133 38.98 19.63 7.51
C ALA A 133 39.83 20.57 6.64
N GLN A 134 40.56 20.02 5.66
CA GLN A 134 41.37 20.81 4.73
C GLN A 134 40.50 21.60 3.73
N LEU A 135 39.42 21.00 3.23
CA LEU A 135 38.55 21.63 2.24
C LEU A 135 37.59 22.65 2.84
N LEU A 136 37.10 22.41 4.06
CA LEU A 136 36.08 23.23 4.72
C LEU A 136 36.35 23.36 6.24
N PRO A 137 37.38 24.13 6.66
CA PRO A 137 37.74 24.27 8.08
C PRO A 137 36.61 24.88 8.94
N GLN A 138 35.71 25.66 8.34
CA GLN A 138 34.53 26.22 9.02
C GLN A 138 33.48 25.14 9.37
N LEU A 139 33.42 24.06 8.57
CA LEU A 139 32.49 22.95 8.77
C LEU A 139 32.92 22.08 9.95
N THR A 140 34.23 21.96 10.20
CA THR A 140 34.80 21.23 11.34
C THR A 140 34.52 21.88 12.69
N GLU A 141 34.34 23.20 12.73
CA GLU A 141 34.09 23.95 13.98
C GLU A 141 32.60 23.96 14.36
N GLN A 142 31.70 24.04 13.38
CA GLN A 142 30.25 24.24 13.63
C GLN A 142 29.39 23.00 13.31
N GLY A 143 29.91 22.05 12.53
CA GLY A 143 29.22 20.83 12.10
C GLY A 143 28.23 21.02 10.95
N TRP A 144 28.00 22.25 10.51
CA TRP A 144 27.13 22.60 9.39
C TRP A 144 27.60 23.93 8.75
N LEU A 145 27.32 24.10 7.45
CA LEU A 145 27.61 25.34 6.72
C LEU A 145 26.43 25.67 5.80
N ILE A 146 26.01 26.94 5.78
CA ILE A 146 24.95 27.40 4.87
C ILE A 146 25.60 28.13 3.71
N THR A 147 25.38 27.63 2.51
CA THR A 147 25.77 28.30 1.25
C THR A 147 24.54 28.91 0.58
N ALA A 148 24.73 29.73 -0.46
CA ALA A 148 23.63 30.32 -1.21
C ALA A 148 22.67 29.26 -1.79
N ASP A 149 23.23 28.11 -2.20
CA ASP A 149 22.51 27.07 -2.95
C ASP A 149 22.21 25.79 -2.15
N ALA A 150 22.89 25.54 -1.03
CA ALA A 150 22.72 24.31 -0.25
C ALA A 150 23.10 24.45 1.24
N VAL A 151 22.50 23.61 2.08
CA VAL A 151 22.92 23.40 3.47
C VAL A 151 23.84 22.17 3.51
N LEU A 152 25.09 22.37 3.91
CA LEU A 152 26.07 21.31 4.07
C LEU A 152 26.03 20.83 5.52
N LEU A 153 25.85 19.53 5.69
CA LEU A 153 25.87 18.84 6.98
C LEU A 153 27.08 17.92 7.01
N TRP A 154 27.79 17.88 8.13
CA TRP A 154 28.91 16.96 8.29
C TRP A 154 28.57 15.84 9.25
N ASN A 155 28.76 14.60 8.81
CA ASN A 155 28.80 13.46 9.72
C ASN A 155 30.27 13.08 9.96
N LYS A 156 30.79 13.47 11.11
CA LYS A 156 32.14 13.09 11.54
C LYS A 156 32.21 11.58 11.72
N SER A 157 33.14 10.94 11.03
CA SER A 157 33.41 9.53 11.22
C SER A 157 34.05 9.31 12.60
N GLY A 158 33.56 8.36 13.40
CA GLY A 158 34.20 8.03 14.68
C GLY A 158 35.61 7.47 14.50
N GLN A 159 36.36 7.24 15.59
CA GLN A 159 37.73 6.66 15.57
C GLN A 159 37.83 5.33 14.79
N ASN A 160 36.71 4.65 14.54
CA ASN A 160 36.60 3.39 13.81
C ASN A 160 36.09 3.55 12.36
N GLY A 161 36.03 4.78 11.81
CA GLY A 161 35.50 5.05 10.46
C GLY A 161 33.97 4.87 10.33
N GLN A 162 33.26 4.73 11.45
CA GLN A 162 31.81 4.51 11.46
C GLN A 162 31.02 5.83 11.64
N PRO A 163 29.90 6.00 10.93
CA PRO A 163 29.06 7.19 11.01
C PRO A 163 28.28 7.26 12.33
N ASP A 164 28.06 8.48 12.83
CA ASP A 164 27.30 8.74 14.04
C ASP A 164 25.80 8.43 13.83
N THR A 165 25.35 7.29 14.35
CA THR A 165 23.99 6.79 14.08
C THR A 165 22.91 7.52 14.88
N ASP A 166 23.23 8.02 16.07
CA ASP A 166 22.26 8.71 16.92
C ASP A 166 21.98 10.12 16.40
N TRP A 167 23.02 10.80 15.90
CA TRP A 167 22.87 12.05 15.18
C TRP A 167 22.03 11.89 13.89
N LEU A 168 22.25 10.83 13.10
CA LEU A 168 21.44 10.54 11.91
C LEU A 168 19.97 10.25 12.24
N LYS A 169 19.67 9.58 13.36
CA LYS A 169 18.29 9.37 13.84
C LYS A 169 17.63 10.70 14.24
N GLN A 170 18.37 11.62 14.84
CA GLN A 170 17.87 12.97 15.15
C GLN A 170 17.55 13.74 13.87
N LEU A 171 18.42 13.64 12.86
CA LEU A 171 18.20 14.23 11.54
C LEU A 171 16.93 13.66 10.87
N TYR A 172 16.73 12.34 10.93
CA TYR A 172 15.51 11.69 10.46
C TYR A 172 14.25 12.20 11.18
N LYS A 173 14.29 12.37 12.51
CA LYS A 173 13.16 12.92 13.27
C LYS A 173 12.81 14.35 12.85
N LEU A 174 13.80 15.16 12.49
CA LEU A 174 13.61 16.54 12.04
C LEU A 174 13.02 16.63 10.62
N ARG A 175 13.43 15.73 9.72
CA ARG A 175 12.99 15.67 8.32
C ARG A 175 12.58 14.25 7.92
N GLN A 176 11.41 13.81 8.37
CA GLN A 176 10.95 12.42 8.18
C GLN A 176 10.74 12.01 6.71
N ARG A 177 10.35 12.94 5.83
CA ARG A 177 10.06 12.61 4.41
C ARG A 177 11.28 12.57 3.50
N ARG A 178 12.28 13.41 3.78
CA ARG A 178 13.53 13.51 3.03
C ARG A 178 14.60 13.97 4.04
N PRO A 179 15.25 13.04 4.74
CA PRO A 179 16.21 13.43 5.78
C PRO A 179 17.41 14.18 5.20
N VAL A 180 17.91 13.72 4.05
CA VAL A 180 19.01 14.31 3.28
C VAL A 180 18.67 14.20 1.80
N ASP A 181 19.07 15.19 1.00
CA ASP A 181 18.78 15.24 -0.44
C ASP A 181 19.90 14.58 -1.28
N ALA A 182 21.16 14.64 -0.83
CA ALA A 182 22.24 13.78 -1.35
C ALA A 182 23.38 13.57 -0.33
N VAL A 183 24.11 12.47 -0.47
CA VAL A 183 25.32 12.17 0.32
C VAL A 183 26.54 12.38 -0.58
N VAL A 184 27.48 13.21 -0.16
CA VAL A 184 28.71 13.55 -0.88
C VAL A 184 29.87 12.93 -0.13
N LEU A 185 30.57 12.00 -0.78
CA LEU A 185 31.78 11.41 -0.26
C LEU A 185 32.97 12.31 -0.59
N VAL A 186 33.74 12.71 0.43
CA VAL A 186 34.96 13.50 0.29
C VAL A 186 36.16 12.58 0.50
N THR A 187 37.06 12.58 -0.48
CA THR A 187 38.29 11.78 -0.48
C THR A 187 39.51 12.70 -0.59
N ASP A 188 40.68 12.22 -0.16
CA ASP A 188 41.95 12.97 -0.11
C ASP A 188 42.63 13.19 -1.47
N GLY A 189 42.01 12.74 -2.58
CA GLY A 189 42.56 12.86 -3.93
C GLY A 189 43.67 11.86 -4.27
N GLU A 190 44.33 11.28 -3.26
CA GLU A 190 45.27 10.15 -3.39
C GLU A 190 44.52 8.82 -3.54
N THR A 191 43.29 8.74 -3.03
CA THR A 191 42.39 7.62 -3.26
C THR A 191 41.74 7.72 -4.66
N GLU A 192 42.31 7.01 -5.64
CA GLU A 192 41.68 6.82 -6.95
C GLU A 192 40.28 6.21 -6.77
N LEU A 193 39.25 6.99 -7.10
CA LEU A 193 37.88 6.50 -7.37
C LEU A 193 37.91 5.73 -8.70
N SER A 194 38.60 4.59 -8.72
CA SER A 194 38.72 3.78 -9.91
C SER A 194 37.33 3.30 -10.34
N THR A 195 36.89 3.73 -11.52
CA THR A 195 35.68 3.20 -12.19
C THR A 195 35.84 1.71 -12.57
N GLN A 196 37.02 1.13 -12.34
CA GLN A 196 37.32 -0.28 -12.51
C GLN A 196 36.98 -1.08 -11.25
N ARG A 197 35.76 -1.64 -11.26
CA ARG A 197 35.29 -3.00 -10.88
C ARG A 197 36.04 -3.89 -9.84
N ARG A 198 37.15 -3.54 -9.18
CA ARG A 198 37.95 -4.51 -8.40
C ARG A 198 38.72 -3.99 -7.17
N VAL A 199 38.47 -2.77 -6.67
CA VAL A 199 39.17 -2.30 -5.47
C VAL A 199 38.20 -1.88 -4.37
N THR A 200 38.40 -2.49 -3.20
CA THR A 200 37.84 -2.21 -1.88
C THR A 200 37.87 -0.72 -1.54
N HIS A 201 36.70 -0.12 -1.26
CA HIS A 201 36.62 1.25 -0.77
C HIS A 201 36.33 1.28 0.75
N PRO A 202 37.21 1.88 1.58
CA PRO A 202 37.02 1.96 3.03
C PRO A 202 35.72 2.68 3.46
N HIS A 203 35.11 3.46 2.58
CA HIS A 203 33.90 4.24 2.87
C HIS A 203 32.57 3.49 2.60
N GLY A 204 32.58 2.32 1.94
CA GLY A 204 31.36 1.60 1.54
C GLY A 204 30.48 1.16 2.71
N ILE A 205 31.08 0.66 3.79
CA ILE A 205 30.37 0.22 5.00
C ILE A 205 29.71 1.40 5.71
N GLY A 206 30.38 2.55 5.75
CA GLY A 206 29.84 3.79 6.32
C GLY A 206 28.63 4.29 5.55
N LEU A 207 28.71 4.31 4.22
CA LEU A 207 27.60 4.72 3.35
C LEU A 207 26.37 3.80 3.46
N ALA A 208 26.57 2.49 3.50
CA ALA A 208 25.48 1.53 3.68
C ALA A 208 24.74 1.73 5.01
N ARG A 209 25.49 1.99 6.09
CA ARG A 209 24.90 2.28 7.41
C ARG A 209 24.17 3.62 7.45
N ILE A 210 24.69 4.66 6.79
CA ILE A 210 23.98 5.95 6.65
C ILE A 210 22.66 5.73 5.91
N ALA A 211 22.67 5.01 4.80
CA ALA A 211 21.46 4.73 4.01
C ALA A 211 20.41 3.95 4.81
N GLU A 212 20.83 2.99 5.65
CA GLU A 212 19.94 2.22 6.52
C GLU A 212 19.30 3.07 7.62
N VAL A 213 20.11 3.84 8.36
CA VAL A 213 19.61 4.70 9.46
C VAL A 213 18.65 5.75 8.94
N LEU A 214 18.91 6.29 7.74
CA LEU A 214 18.03 7.24 7.07
C LEU A 214 16.83 6.59 6.37
N ARG A 215 16.68 5.25 6.43
CA ARG A 215 15.65 4.43 5.77
C ARG A 215 15.58 4.62 4.25
N TRP A 216 16.70 4.94 3.61
CA TRP A 216 16.75 5.13 2.16
C TRP A 216 16.55 3.79 1.41
N SER A 217 17.04 2.67 1.94
CA SER A 217 16.90 1.35 1.28
C SER A 217 15.45 0.88 1.15
N ARG A 218 14.61 1.05 2.19
CA ARG A 218 13.17 0.72 2.11
C ARG A 218 12.43 1.54 1.08
N ASN A 219 12.80 2.81 0.93
CA ASN A 219 12.22 3.66 -0.12
C ASN A 219 12.65 3.19 -1.52
N ALA A 220 13.88 2.67 -1.66
CA ALA A 220 14.37 2.11 -2.92
C ALA A 220 13.60 0.83 -3.29
N GLU A 221 13.40 -0.09 -2.35
CA GLU A 221 12.61 -1.32 -2.52
C GLU A 221 11.14 -1.02 -2.88
N ASP A 222 10.48 -0.08 -2.19
CA ASP A 222 9.11 0.37 -2.54
C ASP A 222 9.07 1.02 -3.93
N THR A 223 10.12 1.73 -4.33
CA THR A 223 10.22 2.31 -5.69
C THR A 223 10.33 1.21 -6.75
N VAL A 224 11.09 0.14 -6.49
CA VAL A 224 11.22 -1.01 -7.39
C VAL A 224 9.89 -1.75 -7.51
N TYR A 225 9.23 -2.05 -6.39
CA TYR A 225 7.92 -2.69 -6.38
C TYR A 225 6.89 -1.87 -7.16
N ARG A 226 6.78 -0.57 -6.88
CA ARG A 226 5.87 0.32 -7.62
C ARG A 226 6.21 0.42 -9.09
N GLY A 227 7.49 0.34 -9.45
CA GLY A 227 7.94 0.26 -10.83
C GLY A 227 7.39 -0.96 -11.55
N VAL A 228 7.38 -2.13 -10.90
CA VAL A 228 6.78 -3.37 -11.45
C VAL A 228 5.27 -3.19 -11.67
N ILE A 229 4.57 -2.61 -10.71
CA ILE A 229 3.12 -2.35 -10.80
C ILE A 229 2.80 -1.35 -11.92
N HIS A 230 3.58 -0.28 -12.08
CA HIS A 230 3.39 0.71 -13.14
C HIS A 230 3.65 0.12 -14.53
N ALA A 231 4.70 -0.68 -14.68
CA ALA A 231 5.04 -1.34 -15.93
C ALA A 231 3.93 -2.31 -16.42
N PHE A 232 3.16 -2.88 -15.49
CA PHE A 232 1.96 -3.64 -15.84
C PHE A 232 0.88 -2.76 -16.47
N GLY A 233 0.65 -1.55 -15.96
CA GLY A 233 -0.33 -0.63 -16.53
C GLY A 233 -0.04 -0.29 -18.00
N GLU A 234 1.24 -0.15 -18.35
CA GLU A 234 1.68 0.16 -19.72
C GLU A 234 1.66 -1.07 -20.66
N ASN A 235 2.02 -2.26 -20.17
CA ASN A 235 2.27 -3.43 -21.02
C ASN A 235 1.21 -4.55 -20.88
N GLY A 236 0.55 -4.63 -19.74
CA GLY A 236 -0.34 -5.73 -19.33
C GLY A 236 -1.81 -5.34 -19.17
N GLY A 237 -2.12 -4.05 -19.04
CA GLY A 237 -3.49 -3.56 -18.78
C GLY A 237 -4.51 -3.94 -19.85
N SER A 238 -4.10 -4.11 -21.12
CA SER A 238 -4.99 -4.56 -22.19
C SER A 238 -5.22 -6.08 -22.21
N LYS A 239 -4.26 -6.87 -21.71
CA LYS A 239 -4.32 -8.33 -21.70
C LYS A 239 -5.15 -8.87 -20.54
N TYR A 240 -5.18 -8.16 -19.42
CA TYR A 240 -5.89 -8.55 -18.21
C TYR A 240 -6.88 -7.44 -17.82
N PRO A 241 -8.15 -7.54 -18.21
CA PRO A 241 -9.14 -6.51 -17.92
C PRO A 241 -9.45 -6.44 -16.44
N ASP A 242 -9.85 -5.25 -16.02
CA ASP A 242 -10.32 -5.00 -14.67
C ASP A 242 -11.56 -5.84 -14.34
N GLN A 243 -11.64 -6.33 -13.10
CA GLN A 243 -12.75 -7.16 -12.65
C GLN A 243 -13.87 -6.30 -12.11
N THR A 244 -15.04 -6.48 -12.72
CA THR A 244 -16.30 -5.85 -12.31
C THR A 244 -17.27 -6.90 -11.79
N LEU A 245 -18.33 -6.47 -11.11
CA LEU A 245 -19.39 -7.37 -10.65
C LEU A 245 -19.96 -8.23 -11.80
N ALA A 246 -20.19 -7.63 -12.97
CA ALA A 246 -20.71 -8.31 -14.14
C ALA A 246 -19.74 -9.37 -14.70
N ALA A 247 -18.42 -9.11 -14.63
CA ALA A 247 -17.41 -10.09 -15.04
C ALA A 247 -17.34 -11.28 -14.08
N LEU A 248 -17.47 -11.03 -12.76
CA LEU A 248 -17.39 -12.07 -11.72
C LEU A 248 -18.65 -12.94 -11.65
N THR A 249 -19.78 -12.40 -12.07
CA THR A 249 -21.09 -13.09 -12.08
C THR A 249 -21.54 -13.46 -13.49
N ALA A 250 -20.57 -13.58 -14.42
CA ALA A 250 -20.85 -13.88 -15.83
C ALA A 250 -21.77 -15.11 -15.99
N GLY A 251 -22.87 -14.92 -16.72
CA GLY A 251 -23.90 -15.95 -16.91
C GLY A 251 -25.07 -15.91 -15.90
N THR A 252 -25.04 -14.99 -14.93
CA THR A 252 -26.15 -14.74 -14.00
C THR A 252 -26.56 -13.26 -14.02
N ASP A 253 -27.83 -12.96 -13.72
CA ASP A 253 -28.31 -11.58 -13.65
C ASP A 253 -28.24 -11.07 -12.20
N THR A 254 -27.45 -10.01 -11.98
CA THR A 254 -27.29 -9.35 -10.67
C THR A 254 -28.29 -8.21 -10.46
N ARG A 255 -29.01 -7.81 -11.52
CA ARG A 255 -29.95 -6.68 -11.47
C ARG A 255 -31.06 -6.97 -10.45
N GLY A 256 -31.30 -6.02 -9.55
CA GLY A 256 -32.31 -6.16 -8.53
C GLY A 256 -31.89 -6.98 -7.31
N LEU A 257 -30.65 -7.49 -7.22
CA LEU A 257 -30.14 -8.18 -6.02
C LEU A 257 -29.07 -7.35 -5.30
N PHE A 258 -27.92 -7.17 -5.93
CA PHE A 258 -26.83 -6.38 -5.36
C PHE A 258 -26.07 -5.63 -6.44
N ARG A 259 -25.57 -4.46 -6.06
CA ARG A 259 -24.82 -3.55 -6.93
C ARG A 259 -23.46 -3.22 -6.31
N SER A 260 -22.48 -2.98 -7.16
CA SER A 260 -21.22 -2.35 -6.77
C SER A 260 -20.73 -1.46 -7.89
N ALA A 261 -20.20 -0.29 -7.52
CA ALA A 261 -19.47 0.60 -8.42
C ALA A 261 -17.95 0.41 -8.31
N ALA A 262 -17.48 -0.40 -7.36
CA ALA A 262 -16.07 -0.69 -7.21
C ALA A 262 -15.59 -1.63 -8.31
N VAL A 263 -14.30 -1.51 -8.61
CA VAL A 263 -13.62 -2.31 -9.63
C VAL A 263 -12.30 -2.77 -9.05
N VAL A 264 -11.95 -4.04 -9.26
CA VAL A 264 -10.63 -4.55 -8.90
C VAL A 264 -9.72 -4.41 -10.12
N PRO A 265 -8.60 -3.67 -10.02
CA PRO A 265 -7.66 -3.53 -11.14
C PRO A 265 -7.16 -4.89 -11.62
N GLY A 266 -7.04 -5.08 -12.93
CA GLY A 266 -6.70 -6.35 -13.57
C GLY A 266 -5.37 -6.95 -13.11
N ILE A 267 -4.46 -6.13 -12.56
CA ILE A 267 -3.19 -6.59 -11.98
C ILE A 267 -3.37 -7.47 -10.74
N PHE A 268 -4.46 -7.29 -9.99
CA PHE A 268 -4.81 -8.07 -8.80
C PHE A 268 -5.73 -9.23 -9.16
N THR A 269 -5.49 -9.88 -10.30
CA THR A 269 -6.18 -11.11 -10.69
C THR A 269 -5.21 -12.27 -10.66
N ARG A 270 -5.72 -13.47 -10.41
CA ARG A 270 -4.92 -14.70 -10.44
C ARG A 270 -4.20 -14.87 -11.77
N GLN A 271 -4.88 -14.56 -12.87
CA GLN A 271 -4.31 -14.66 -14.21
C GLN A 271 -3.17 -13.66 -14.45
N ALA A 272 -3.31 -12.43 -13.97
CA ALA A 272 -2.24 -11.43 -14.05
C ALA A 272 -1.05 -11.79 -13.15
N TYR A 273 -1.32 -12.32 -11.95
CA TYR A 273 -0.28 -12.78 -11.05
C TYR A 273 0.55 -13.91 -11.67
N GLU A 274 -0.10 -15.00 -12.08
CA GLU A 274 0.56 -16.17 -12.66
C GLU A 274 1.23 -15.86 -14.01
N GLY A 275 0.65 -14.93 -14.80
CA GLY A 275 1.12 -14.65 -16.15
C GLY A 275 2.16 -13.53 -16.28
N TYR A 276 2.18 -12.55 -15.37
CA TYR A 276 3.03 -11.36 -15.50
C TYR A 276 3.69 -10.94 -14.18
N VAL A 277 2.93 -10.83 -13.08
CA VAL A 277 3.46 -10.22 -11.85
C VAL A 277 4.52 -11.11 -11.21
N ALA A 278 4.29 -12.43 -11.12
CA ALA A 278 5.27 -13.36 -10.58
C ALA A 278 6.64 -13.29 -11.30
N PRO A 279 6.72 -13.42 -12.65
CA PRO A 279 8.01 -13.30 -13.34
C PRO A 279 8.59 -11.88 -13.29
N ALA A 280 7.76 -10.84 -13.26
CA ALA A 280 8.24 -9.46 -13.16
C ALA A 280 8.88 -9.16 -11.79
N ILE A 281 8.31 -9.67 -10.70
CA ILE A 281 8.88 -9.59 -9.34
C ILE A 281 10.21 -10.36 -9.28
N GLU A 282 10.27 -11.57 -9.83
CA GLU A 282 11.50 -12.36 -9.87
C GLU A 282 12.63 -11.61 -10.61
N GLN A 283 12.33 -11.03 -11.77
CA GLN A 283 13.30 -10.23 -12.53
C GLN A 283 13.74 -8.97 -11.77
N ALA A 284 12.80 -8.29 -11.09
CA ALA A 284 13.11 -7.11 -10.29
C ALA A 284 14.01 -7.45 -9.09
N ALA A 285 13.74 -8.56 -8.41
CA ALA A 285 14.56 -9.05 -7.30
C ALA A 285 15.98 -9.39 -7.77
N LYS A 286 16.14 -10.13 -8.87
CA LYS A 286 17.44 -10.45 -9.49
C LYS A 286 18.22 -9.20 -9.87
N ARG A 287 17.57 -8.21 -10.50
CA ARG A 287 18.21 -6.93 -10.87
C ARG A 287 18.67 -6.15 -9.63
N THR A 288 17.90 -6.18 -8.56
CA THR A 288 18.21 -5.47 -7.31
C THR A 288 19.35 -6.15 -6.55
N GLU A 289 19.39 -7.48 -6.52
CA GLU A 289 20.52 -8.25 -5.99
C GLU A 289 21.80 -7.97 -6.80
N ILE A 290 21.75 -8.00 -8.13
CA ILE A 290 22.88 -7.61 -8.98
C ILE A 290 23.29 -6.15 -8.71
N ALA A 291 22.37 -5.22 -8.42
CA ALA A 291 22.78 -3.87 -8.06
C ALA A 291 23.47 -3.80 -6.67
N ASN A 292 23.05 -4.63 -5.71
CA ASN A 292 23.52 -4.62 -4.32
C ASN A 292 24.79 -5.45 -4.08
N ASP A 293 24.93 -6.61 -4.71
CA ASP A 293 26.08 -7.53 -4.55
C ASP A 293 27.38 -6.88 -5.04
N TRP A 294 27.28 -6.04 -6.07
CA TRP A 294 28.39 -5.24 -6.60
C TRP A 294 28.82 -4.09 -5.68
N VAL A 295 28.05 -3.81 -4.63
CA VAL A 295 28.32 -2.76 -3.65
C VAL A 295 28.94 -3.33 -2.36
N LEU A 296 28.92 -4.67 -2.14
CA LEU A 296 29.24 -5.26 -0.82
C LEU A 296 30.30 -6.38 -0.77
N THR A 297 30.86 -6.87 -1.87
CA THR A 297 31.80 -8.01 -1.82
C THR A 297 33.29 -7.59 -1.79
N ASP A 298 33.82 -7.38 -0.58
CA ASP A 298 35.26 -7.48 -0.30
C ASP A 298 35.60 -8.91 0.11
N GLY A 299 36.65 -9.50 -0.47
CA GLY A 299 37.09 -10.90 -0.24
C GLY A 299 37.64 -11.23 1.15
N ARG A 300 36.95 -10.88 2.24
CA ARG A 300 37.27 -11.30 3.61
C ARG A 300 36.16 -12.23 4.12
N PRO A 301 36.49 -13.37 4.79
CA PRO A 301 35.48 -14.32 5.24
C PRO A 301 34.45 -13.63 6.15
N PRO A 302 33.15 -13.96 6.01
CA PRO A 302 32.12 -13.29 6.78
C PRO A 302 32.30 -13.61 8.27
N GLN A 303 32.50 -12.58 9.08
CA GLN A 303 32.22 -12.70 10.51
C GLN A 303 30.73 -13.09 10.65
N ALA A 304 30.44 -14.09 11.48
CA ALA A 304 29.14 -14.76 11.58
C ALA A 304 27.92 -13.82 11.75
N GLN A 305 28.13 -12.59 12.22
CA GLN A 305 27.07 -11.58 12.38
C GLN A 305 26.70 -10.84 11.07
N LEU A 306 27.60 -10.71 10.08
CA LEU A 306 27.29 -10.12 8.77
C LEU A 306 26.61 -11.12 7.82
N ALA A 307 26.95 -12.41 7.93
CA ALA A 307 26.33 -13.46 7.11
C ALA A 307 24.80 -13.55 7.31
N GLN A 308 24.32 -13.33 8.53
CA GLN A 308 22.88 -13.28 8.82
C GLN A 308 22.18 -12.04 8.20
N GLN A 309 22.90 -10.94 8.00
CA GLN A 309 22.33 -9.67 7.48
C GLN A 309 22.35 -9.60 5.95
N THR A 310 23.33 -10.20 5.28
CA THR A 310 23.35 -10.37 3.82
C THR A 310 22.40 -11.48 3.36
N ALA A 311 22.19 -12.53 4.17
CA ALA A 311 21.19 -13.56 3.88
C ALA A 311 19.75 -13.00 3.79
N GLY A 312 19.44 -11.94 4.54
CA GLY A 312 18.16 -11.21 4.42
C GLY A 312 18.04 -10.30 3.19
N ARG A 313 19.07 -10.23 2.34
CA ARG A 313 19.14 -9.37 1.13
C ARG A 313 19.39 -10.17 -0.16
N SER A 314 19.27 -11.49 -0.12
CA SER A 314 19.32 -12.32 -1.34
C SER A 314 18.12 -12.02 -2.25
N ALA A 315 18.24 -12.30 -3.54
CA ALA A 315 17.12 -12.14 -4.47
C ALA A 315 15.89 -12.95 -4.03
N GLU A 316 16.09 -14.12 -3.42
CA GLU A 316 15.01 -14.94 -2.88
C GLU A 316 14.26 -14.24 -1.74
N ALA A 317 15.00 -13.61 -0.81
CA ALA A 317 14.40 -12.84 0.29
C ALA A 317 13.66 -11.60 -0.22
N LEU A 318 14.21 -10.88 -1.20
CA LEU A 318 13.57 -9.73 -1.84
C LEU A 318 12.32 -10.13 -2.64
N GLN A 319 12.40 -11.24 -3.38
CA GLN A 319 11.26 -11.79 -4.09
C GLN A 319 10.14 -12.16 -3.13
N ALA A 320 10.47 -12.83 -2.01
CA ALA A 320 9.49 -13.17 -0.97
C ALA A 320 8.83 -11.91 -0.39
N ALA A 321 9.62 -10.88 -0.05
CA ALA A 321 9.11 -9.61 0.48
C ALA A 321 8.19 -8.88 -0.51
N PHE A 322 8.57 -8.79 -1.78
CA PHE A 322 7.72 -8.19 -2.82
C PHE A 322 6.45 -9.00 -3.08
N THR A 323 6.54 -10.32 -3.00
CA THR A 323 5.39 -11.21 -3.13
C THR A 323 4.43 -11.04 -1.96
N GLU A 324 4.94 -10.95 -0.73
CA GLU A 324 4.13 -10.67 0.47
C GLU A 324 3.43 -9.30 0.36
N GLN A 325 4.17 -8.25 -0.02
CA GLN A 325 3.60 -6.92 -0.24
C GLN A 325 2.52 -6.94 -1.33
N TYR A 326 2.78 -7.63 -2.44
CA TYR A 326 1.79 -7.80 -3.51
C TYR A 326 0.52 -8.48 -3.02
N PHE A 327 0.62 -9.54 -2.21
CA PHE A 327 -0.54 -10.26 -1.72
C PHE A 327 -1.29 -9.53 -0.61
N ALA A 328 -0.60 -8.73 0.20
CA ALA A 328 -1.24 -7.79 1.11
C ALA A 328 -2.08 -6.76 0.34
N ASP A 329 -1.49 -6.17 -0.71
CA ASP A 329 -2.18 -5.25 -1.59
C ASP A 329 -3.37 -5.95 -2.28
N TYR A 330 -3.15 -7.12 -2.88
CA TYR A 330 -4.18 -7.94 -3.52
C TYR A 330 -5.39 -8.15 -2.60
N ALA A 331 -5.15 -8.60 -1.36
CA ALA A 331 -6.21 -8.85 -0.39
C ALA A 331 -7.01 -7.58 -0.08
N GLU A 332 -6.34 -6.44 0.11
CA GLU A 332 -7.01 -5.16 0.39
C GLU A 332 -7.94 -4.73 -0.75
N ARG A 333 -7.52 -4.87 -2.02
CA ARG A 333 -8.35 -4.46 -3.18
C ARG A 333 -9.59 -5.36 -3.31
N TRP A 334 -9.43 -6.66 -3.09
CA TRP A 334 -10.54 -7.61 -3.10
C TRP A 334 -11.50 -7.42 -1.93
N GLN A 335 -10.98 -7.21 -0.72
CA GLN A 335 -11.80 -6.90 0.45
C GLN A 335 -12.55 -5.58 0.26
N GLY A 336 -11.89 -4.54 -0.25
CA GLY A 336 -12.52 -3.26 -0.58
C GLY A 336 -13.66 -3.41 -1.59
N PHE A 337 -13.46 -4.20 -2.64
CA PHE A 337 -14.49 -4.52 -3.62
C PHE A 337 -15.67 -5.26 -2.99
N MET A 338 -15.44 -6.35 -2.26
CA MET A 338 -16.52 -7.15 -1.67
C MET A 338 -17.27 -6.39 -0.56
N ASN A 339 -16.59 -5.56 0.21
CA ASN A 339 -17.22 -4.72 1.24
C ASN A 339 -18.00 -3.53 0.65
N SER A 340 -17.79 -3.20 -0.63
CA SER A 340 -18.56 -2.16 -1.33
C SER A 340 -19.90 -2.67 -1.89
N LEU A 341 -20.16 -3.97 -1.81
CA LEU A 341 -21.41 -4.57 -2.29
C LEU A 341 -22.60 -4.00 -1.50
N GLN A 342 -23.63 -3.57 -2.22
CA GLN A 342 -24.86 -3.08 -1.63
C GLN A 342 -26.02 -3.95 -2.09
N TRP A 343 -26.76 -4.51 -1.13
CA TRP A 343 -28.04 -5.17 -1.41
C TRP A 343 -29.09 -4.14 -1.83
N GLU A 344 -29.84 -4.44 -2.88
CA GLU A 344 -30.92 -3.57 -3.36
C GLU A 344 -32.21 -3.87 -2.59
N PRO A 345 -32.80 -2.88 -1.88
CA PRO A 345 -33.98 -3.12 -1.08
C PRO A 345 -35.21 -3.42 -1.95
N ALA A 346 -35.91 -4.52 -1.65
CA ALA A 346 -37.19 -4.81 -2.29
C ALA A 346 -38.31 -3.93 -1.70
N PRO A 347 -39.04 -3.16 -2.53
CA PRO A 347 -40.12 -2.29 -2.04
C PRO A 347 -41.42 -3.05 -1.73
N THR A 348 -41.55 -4.29 -2.17
CA THR A 348 -42.77 -5.09 -2.02
C THR A 348 -42.45 -6.53 -1.62
N LEU A 349 -43.42 -7.19 -0.94
CA LEU A 349 -43.27 -8.59 -0.54
C LEU A 349 -43.04 -9.55 -1.73
N PRO A 350 -43.76 -9.44 -2.87
CA PRO A 350 -43.45 -10.24 -4.04
C PRO A 350 -42.03 -10.03 -4.57
N ALA A 351 -41.54 -8.79 -4.60
CA ALA A 351 -40.16 -8.50 -5.02
C ALA A 351 -39.14 -9.14 -4.06
N ALA A 352 -39.39 -9.15 -2.75
CA ALA A 352 -38.52 -9.82 -1.78
C ALA A 352 -38.53 -11.35 -1.97
N ILE A 353 -39.70 -11.95 -2.25
CA ILE A 353 -39.82 -13.38 -2.58
C ILE A 353 -39.03 -13.72 -3.84
N ASP A 354 -39.08 -12.88 -4.87
CA ASP A 354 -38.32 -13.06 -6.12
C ASP A 354 -36.81 -12.89 -5.90
N GLN A 355 -36.38 -11.93 -5.08
CA GLN A 355 -34.97 -11.79 -4.69
C GLN A 355 -34.47 -13.02 -3.94
N LEU A 356 -35.20 -13.52 -2.94
CA LEU A 356 -34.85 -14.75 -2.21
C LEU A 356 -34.82 -15.97 -3.14
N LYS A 357 -35.72 -16.03 -4.13
CA LYS A 357 -35.74 -17.08 -5.16
C LYS A 357 -34.44 -17.07 -5.97
N LEU A 358 -34.07 -15.89 -6.48
CA LEU A 358 -32.89 -15.74 -7.33
C LEU A 358 -31.60 -15.99 -6.55
N MET A 359 -31.52 -15.52 -5.29
CA MET A 359 -30.38 -15.77 -4.41
C MET A 359 -30.18 -17.26 -4.10
N ALA A 360 -31.26 -18.01 -3.86
CA ALA A 360 -31.20 -19.42 -3.50
C ALA A 360 -31.25 -20.39 -4.70
N ASP A 361 -31.31 -19.90 -5.93
CA ASP A 361 -31.33 -20.74 -7.12
C ASP A 361 -30.00 -21.50 -7.31
N ALA A 362 -30.05 -22.82 -7.36
CA ALA A 362 -28.85 -23.66 -7.47
C ALA A 362 -28.05 -23.46 -8.78
N ARG A 363 -28.68 -22.97 -9.85
CA ARG A 363 -28.07 -22.81 -11.18
C ARG A 363 -27.77 -21.36 -11.52
N GLN A 364 -28.66 -20.44 -11.16
CA GLN A 364 -28.59 -19.04 -11.59
C GLN A 364 -28.28 -18.05 -10.46
N SER A 365 -27.97 -18.53 -9.25
CA SER A 365 -27.64 -17.64 -8.13
C SER A 365 -26.40 -16.80 -8.40
N PRO A 366 -26.53 -15.46 -8.42
CA PRO A 366 -25.37 -14.57 -8.54
C PRO A 366 -24.49 -14.61 -7.29
N VAL A 367 -25.06 -14.94 -6.11
CA VAL A 367 -24.28 -15.11 -4.87
C VAL A 367 -23.36 -16.32 -4.99
N ILE A 368 -23.87 -17.46 -5.48
CA ILE A 368 -23.05 -18.67 -5.70
C ILE A 368 -21.97 -18.39 -6.75
N ALA A 369 -22.32 -17.73 -7.86
CA ALA A 369 -21.37 -17.37 -8.91
C ALA A 369 -20.23 -16.47 -8.36
N LEU A 370 -20.59 -15.43 -7.60
CA LEU A 370 -19.64 -14.53 -6.97
C LEU A 370 -18.71 -15.27 -5.99
N MET A 371 -19.26 -16.12 -5.10
CA MET A 371 -18.47 -16.88 -4.14
C MET A 371 -17.51 -17.86 -4.82
N LYS A 372 -17.92 -18.51 -5.91
CA LYS A 372 -17.03 -19.35 -6.74
C LYS A 372 -15.92 -18.55 -7.43
N SER A 373 -16.25 -17.36 -7.94
CA SER A 373 -15.24 -16.47 -8.53
C SER A 373 -14.22 -16.03 -7.48
N LEU A 374 -14.67 -15.74 -6.26
CA LEU A 374 -13.82 -15.35 -5.14
C LEU A 374 -12.95 -16.51 -4.65
N GLU A 375 -13.50 -17.74 -4.61
CA GLU A 375 -12.73 -18.96 -4.35
C GLU A 375 -11.61 -19.16 -5.38
N TYR A 376 -11.93 -19.01 -6.66
CA TYR A 376 -10.94 -19.13 -7.74
C TYR A 376 -9.80 -18.11 -7.60
N GLN A 377 -10.13 -16.87 -7.25
CA GLN A 377 -9.18 -15.76 -7.08
C GLN A 377 -8.36 -15.91 -5.78
N GLY A 378 -8.99 -16.35 -4.68
CA GLY A 378 -8.31 -16.64 -3.41
C GLY A 378 -7.29 -17.78 -3.49
N GLY A 379 -7.33 -18.59 -4.54
CA GLY A 379 -6.32 -19.61 -4.85
C GLY A 379 -5.06 -19.07 -5.56
N ALA A 380 -4.92 -17.76 -5.75
CA ALA A 380 -3.74 -17.18 -6.39
C ALA A 380 -2.46 -17.44 -5.56
N GLY A 381 -1.39 -17.88 -6.24
CA GLY A 381 -0.11 -18.17 -5.57
C GLY A 381 -0.09 -19.43 -4.71
N ALA A 382 -1.17 -20.22 -4.67
CA ALA A 382 -1.12 -21.57 -4.12
C ALA A 382 -0.14 -22.40 -4.97
N ARG A 383 0.91 -22.94 -4.34
CA ARG A 383 1.97 -23.70 -5.02
C ARG A 383 1.36 -24.91 -5.72
N LYS A 384 1.55 -25.02 -7.03
CA LYS A 384 1.10 -26.17 -7.85
C LYS A 384 1.80 -27.48 -7.45
N ASP A 385 2.86 -27.42 -6.64
CA ASP A 385 3.66 -28.56 -6.18
C ASP A 385 2.87 -29.55 -5.30
N SER A 386 1.82 -29.09 -4.61
CA SER A 386 1.04 -29.96 -3.74
C SER A 386 0.24 -31.02 -4.49
N LEU A 387 -0.05 -30.86 -5.78
CA LEU A 387 -0.83 -31.85 -6.54
C LEU A 387 0.05 -33.02 -7.02
N SER A 388 1.28 -32.76 -7.44
CA SER A 388 2.25 -33.80 -7.79
C SER A 388 2.72 -34.54 -6.55
N ASP A 389 3.02 -33.84 -5.45
CA ASP A 389 3.45 -34.49 -4.21
C ASP A 389 2.31 -35.24 -3.54
N THR A 390 1.06 -34.78 -3.63
CA THR A 390 -0.08 -35.57 -3.13
C THR A 390 -0.41 -36.76 -4.03
N LEU A 391 -0.22 -36.68 -5.34
CA LEU A 391 -0.37 -37.85 -6.22
C LEU A 391 0.73 -38.88 -6.00
N VAL A 392 1.98 -38.43 -5.80
CA VAL A 392 3.12 -39.30 -5.49
C VAL A 392 2.99 -39.89 -4.08
N ALA A 393 2.60 -39.09 -3.09
CA ALA A 393 2.34 -39.57 -1.73
C ALA A 393 1.16 -40.56 -1.70
N LYS A 394 0.08 -40.29 -2.42
CA LYS A 394 -1.08 -41.20 -2.51
C LYS A 394 -0.77 -42.46 -3.33
N ALA A 395 0.13 -42.39 -4.30
CA ALA A 395 0.66 -43.57 -4.98
C ALA A 395 1.58 -44.39 -4.08
N GLN A 396 2.42 -43.76 -3.26
CA GLN A 396 3.28 -44.44 -2.28
C GLN A 396 2.46 -45.08 -1.14
N ASP A 397 1.40 -44.43 -0.69
CA ASP A 397 0.50 -44.91 0.36
C ASP A 397 -0.33 -46.13 -0.09
N LEU A 398 -0.66 -46.23 -1.39
CA LEU A 398 -1.30 -47.42 -1.96
C LEU A 398 -0.34 -48.61 -2.16
N LEU A 399 0.97 -48.37 -2.16
CA LEU A 399 2.00 -49.42 -2.27
C LEU A 399 2.59 -49.84 -0.91
N GLY A 400 2.45 -49.02 0.13
CA GLY A 400 3.01 -49.24 1.47
C GLY A 400 1.93 -49.44 2.53
N LYS A 401 1.33 -50.63 2.59
CA LYS A 401 0.29 -50.96 3.58
C LYS A 401 0.81 -50.83 5.03
N LYS A 402 0.50 -49.73 5.71
CA LYS A 402 0.46 -49.65 7.18
C LYS A 402 -0.54 -48.56 7.61
N GLU A 403 -1.68 -49.01 8.15
CA GLU A 403 -2.67 -48.15 8.78
C GLU A 403 -2.02 -47.33 9.90
N THR A 404 -1.85 -46.04 9.63
CA THR A 404 -1.61 -45.03 10.66
C THR A 404 -2.79 -44.07 10.61
N ALA A 405 -3.38 -43.84 11.78
CA ALA A 405 -4.59 -43.03 11.95
C ALA A 405 -4.40 -41.63 11.35
N PRO A 406 -5.43 -41.05 10.70
CA PRO A 406 -5.29 -39.78 10.00
C PRO A 406 -5.04 -38.66 10.99
N GLU A 407 -3.82 -38.13 10.95
CA GLU A 407 -3.44 -36.87 11.57
C GLU A 407 -4.32 -35.76 10.98
N VAL A 408 -4.91 -34.95 11.85
CA VAL A 408 -5.74 -33.80 11.45
C VAL A 408 -4.87 -32.85 10.64
N ALA A 409 -5.09 -32.83 9.32
CA ALA A 409 -4.52 -31.84 8.44
C ALA A 409 -4.90 -30.44 8.97
N LYS A 410 -3.91 -29.75 9.55
CA LYS A 410 -3.99 -28.30 9.73
C LYS A 410 -4.30 -27.70 8.35
N PRO A 411 -5.16 -26.67 8.25
CA PRO A 411 -5.50 -26.09 6.97
C PRO A 411 -4.30 -25.29 6.45
N ASP A 412 -3.34 -25.97 5.84
CA ASP A 412 -2.39 -25.36 4.93
C ASP A 412 -3.09 -25.28 3.55
N ALA A 413 -4.14 -24.45 3.50
CA ALA A 413 -5.00 -24.33 2.34
C ALA A 413 -4.94 -22.90 1.80
N ALA A 414 -4.35 -22.78 0.60
CA ALA A 414 -4.31 -21.61 -0.28
C ALA A 414 -3.19 -20.57 -0.08
N GLY A 415 -1.93 -21.01 -0.03
CA GLY A 415 -0.78 -20.14 -0.35
C GLY A 415 -0.69 -18.82 0.47
N PRO A 416 -0.08 -17.75 -0.05
CA PRO A 416 0.12 -16.49 0.67
C PRO A 416 -1.19 -15.75 1.01
N LEU A 417 -2.32 -16.14 0.40
CA LEU A 417 -3.64 -15.54 0.64
C LEU A 417 -4.49 -16.29 1.68
N GLY A 418 -4.03 -17.43 2.17
CA GLY A 418 -4.79 -18.29 3.09
C GLY A 418 -5.23 -17.58 4.38
N ALA A 419 -4.42 -16.63 4.88
CA ALA A 419 -4.79 -15.84 6.06
C ALA A 419 -5.92 -14.83 5.78
N ALA A 420 -5.91 -14.18 4.61
CA ALA A 420 -6.89 -13.15 4.26
C ALA A 420 -8.21 -13.73 3.72
N PHE A 421 -8.14 -14.80 2.92
CA PHE A 421 -9.30 -15.44 2.29
C PHE A 421 -9.83 -16.66 3.06
N GLY A 422 -9.08 -17.16 4.05
CA GLY A 422 -9.40 -18.38 4.79
C GLY A 422 -10.83 -18.48 5.33
N PRO A 423 -11.38 -17.44 6.00
CA PRO A 423 -12.76 -17.49 6.50
C PRO A 423 -13.81 -17.68 5.38
N VAL A 424 -13.62 -16.98 4.25
CA VAL A 424 -14.50 -17.08 3.08
C VAL A 424 -14.39 -18.46 2.43
N LEU A 425 -13.16 -18.95 2.24
CA LEU A 425 -12.92 -20.25 1.61
C LEU A 425 -13.49 -21.41 2.43
N ARG A 426 -13.42 -21.34 3.77
CA ARG A 426 -14.04 -22.36 4.64
C ARG A 426 -15.55 -22.42 4.46
N LEU A 427 -16.22 -21.26 4.35
CA LEU A 427 -17.67 -21.19 4.17
C LEU A 427 -18.12 -21.85 2.85
N VAL A 428 -17.33 -21.69 1.79
CA VAL A 428 -17.60 -22.28 0.47
C VAL A 428 -17.22 -23.77 0.43
N ALA A 429 -16.04 -24.13 0.94
CA ALA A 429 -15.51 -25.49 0.93
C ALA A 429 -16.33 -26.47 1.80
N GLN A 430 -16.86 -26.02 2.94
CA GLN A 430 -17.72 -26.84 3.80
C GLN A 430 -19.05 -27.22 3.13
N GLY A 431 -19.50 -26.49 2.10
CA GLY A 431 -20.63 -26.90 1.26
C GLY A 431 -20.29 -28.01 0.25
N GLN A 432 -19.01 -28.21 -0.09
CA GLN A 432 -18.59 -29.21 -1.07
C GLN A 432 -18.16 -30.54 -0.40
N ALA A 433 -17.75 -30.49 0.86
CA ALA A 433 -17.32 -31.65 1.64
C ALA A 433 -18.51 -32.44 2.24
N ALA A 434 -19.32 -33.05 1.39
CA ALA A 434 -20.28 -34.08 1.82
C ALA A 434 -19.52 -35.35 2.24
N GLY A 435 -18.95 -35.39 3.45
CA GLY A 435 -18.37 -36.63 3.99
C GLY A 435 -17.34 -36.56 5.12
N ALA A 436 -16.97 -35.40 5.66
CA ALA A 436 -15.98 -35.32 6.75
C ALA A 436 -16.62 -34.98 8.11
N ASN A 437 -16.62 -35.97 9.02
CA ASN A 437 -16.90 -35.92 10.46
C ASN A 437 -17.73 -34.73 11.01
N PRO A 438 -19.03 -34.94 11.34
CA PRO A 438 -19.92 -33.90 11.89
C PRO A 438 -19.74 -33.72 13.40
N GLY A 439 -18.55 -33.33 13.85
CA GLY A 439 -18.23 -33.36 15.29
C GLY A 439 -17.26 -32.32 15.85
N ALA A 440 -16.70 -31.41 15.06
CA ALA A 440 -15.76 -30.42 15.58
C ALA A 440 -15.97 -29.04 14.95
N ASN A 441 -16.82 -28.24 15.62
CA ASN A 441 -17.24 -26.85 15.35
C ASN A 441 -18.51 -26.73 14.48
N GLY A 442 -19.58 -26.18 15.09
CA GLY A 442 -20.91 -26.07 14.51
C GLY A 442 -20.95 -25.49 13.09
N ASP A 443 -21.51 -26.28 12.18
CA ASP A 443 -21.53 -26.13 10.73
C ASP A 443 -22.23 -24.84 10.24
N LEU A 444 -21.43 -23.77 10.09
CA LEU A 444 -21.80 -22.57 9.32
C LEU A 444 -21.45 -22.84 7.86
N SER A 445 -22.46 -23.09 7.02
CA SER A 445 -22.25 -23.37 5.60
C SER A 445 -23.14 -22.50 4.72
N LEU A 446 -22.61 -22.11 3.55
CA LEU A 446 -23.39 -21.34 2.57
C LEU A 446 -24.65 -22.10 2.15
N GLN A 447 -24.55 -23.42 1.97
CA GLN A 447 -25.70 -24.25 1.58
C GLN A 447 -26.82 -24.20 2.61
N ARG A 448 -26.50 -24.36 3.90
CA ARG A 448 -27.50 -24.30 4.97
C ARG A 448 -28.18 -22.94 5.06
N PHE A 449 -27.46 -21.85 4.76
CA PHE A 449 -28.05 -20.53 4.62
C PHE A 449 -29.04 -20.46 3.45
N LEU A 450 -28.66 -20.93 2.27
CA LEU A 450 -29.54 -20.92 1.09
C LEU A 450 -30.78 -21.81 1.28
N ASP A 451 -30.66 -22.93 1.98
CA ASP A 451 -31.79 -23.79 2.35
C ASP A 451 -32.76 -23.05 3.29
N ARG A 452 -32.23 -22.35 4.31
CA ARG A 452 -33.03 -21.50 5.21
C ARG A 452 -33.70 -20.35 4.47
N ALA A 453 -32.99 -19.69 3.56
CA ALA A 453 -33.56 -18.63 2.71
C ALA A 453 -34.68 -19.19 1.80
N THR A 454 -34.52 -20.41 1.29
CA THR A 454 -35.56 -21.09 0.50
C THR A 454 -36.79 -21.42 1.36
N ALA A 455 -36.60 -21.93 2.57
CA ALA A 455 -37.68 -22.19 3.51
C ALA A 455 -38.45 -20.90 3.84
N LEU A 456 -37.72 -19.82 4.14
CA LEU A 456 -38.30 -18.50 4.39
C LEU A 456 -39.11 -17.99 3.19
N ARG A 457 -38.57 -18.10 1.98
CA ARG A 457 -39.26 -17.74 0.74
C ARG A 457 -40.59 -18.49 0.60
N LEU A 458 -40.59 -19.81 0.82
CA LEU A 458 -41.79 -20.63 0.74
C LEU A 458 -42.82 -20.20 1.78
N ARG A 459 -42.39 -19.84 2.98
CA ARG A 459 -43.28 -19.34 4.04
C ARG A 459 -43.93 -18.00 3.67
N LEU A 460 -43.13 -17.05 3.18
CA LEU A 460 -43.64 -15.75 2.70
C LEU A 460 -44.61 -15.92 1.53
N GLN A 461 -44.34 -16.87 0.63
CA GLN A 461 -45.22 -17.20 -0.48
C GLN A 461 -46.54 -17.82 -0.02
N GLN A 462 -46.52 -18.69 1.02
CA GLN A 462 -47.74 -19.23 1.62
C GLN A 462 -48.62 -18.14 2.23
N VAL A 463 -48.01 -17.20 2.96
CA VAL A 463 -48.74 -16.06 3.55
C VAL A 463 -49.35 -15.17 2.48
N SER A 464 -48.58 -14.83 1.44
CA SER A 464 -49.05 -14.01 0.33
C SER A 464 -50.20 -14.64 -0.47
N ASN A 465 -50.26 -15.97 -0.54
CA ASN A 465 -51.28 -16.70 -1.30
C ASN A 465 -52.46 -17.15 -0.44
N SER A 466 -52.43 -16.93 0.88
CA SER A 466 -53.50 -17.31 1.79
C SER A 466 -54.70 -16.37 1.66
N ALA A 467 -55.91 -16.89 1.91
CA ALA A 467 -57.14 -16.08 1.90
C ALA A 467 -57.14 -14.99 2.99
N ASP A 468 -56.41 -15.21 4.08
CA ASP A 468 -56.27 -14.31 5.23
C ASP A 468 -54.84 -13.77 5.39
N ALA A 469 -54.25 -13.27 4.29
CA ALA A 469 -52.86 -12.81 4.25
C ALA A 469 -52.51 -11.79 5.34
N ASP A 470 -53.40 -10.83 5.62
CA ASP A 470 -53.20 -9.81 6.65
C ASP A 470 -53.16 -10.38 8.07
N ALA A 471 -53.99 -11.40 8.36
CA ALA A 471 -54.02 -12.04 9.66
C ALA A 471 -52.75 -12.86 9.90
N GLN A 472 -52.30 -13.62 8.89
CA GLN A 472 -51.07 -14.40 8.97
C GLN A 472 -49.82 -13.49 9.06
N ALA A 473 -49.78 -12.39 8.32
CA ALA A 473 -48.69 -11.41 8.40
C ALA A 473 -48.58 -10.80 9.80
N ARG A 474 -49.70 -10.44 10.43
CA ARG A 474 -49.73 -9.93 11.82
C ARG A 474 -49.23 -10.98 12.82
N GLN A 475 -49.64 -12.24 12.66
CA GLN A 475 -49.15 -13.33 13.51
C GLN A 475 -47.63 -13.52 13.40
N MET A 476 -47.09 -13.47 12.18
CA MET A 476 -45.63 -13.55 11.96
C MET A 476 -44.89 -12.37 12.60
N ALA A 477 -45.41 -11.15 12.46
CA ALA A 477 -44.83 -9.97 13.09
C ALA A 477 -44.86 -10.08 14.63
N GLN A 478 -45.97 -10.54 15.21
CA GLN A 478 -46.09 -10.76 16.64
C GLN A 478 -45.10 -11.82 17.15
N ALA A 479 -44.94 -12.93 16.44
CA ALA A 479 -43.97 -13.97 16.78
C ALA A 479 -42.52 -13.46 16.73
N LEU A 480 -42.21 -12.59 15.76
CA LEU A 480 -40.92 -11.92 15.65
C LEU A 480 -40.64 -11.03 16.88
N PHE A 481 -41.58 -10.16 17.25
CA PHE A 481 -41.41 -9.26 18.41
C PHE A 481 -41.38 -9.99 19.76
N GLN A 482 -42.05 -11.14 19.85
CA GLN A 482 -42.04 -11.98 21.06
C GLN A 482 -40.78 -12.86 21.17
N GLY A 483 -39.97 -12.93 20.11
CA GLY A 483 -38.67 -13.63 20.10
C GLY A 483 -38.75 -15.15 20.26
N LYS A 484 -39.93 -15.77 20.08
CA LYS A 484 -40.14 -17.20 20.28
C LYS A 484 -40.68 -17.86 19.01
N GLY A 485 -39.91 -18.80 18.46
CA GLY A 485 -40.34 -19.70 17.38
C GLY A 485 -40.55 -19.03 16.01
N SER A 486 -39.90 -17.89 15.75
CA SER A 486 -39.97 -17.22 14.45
C SER A 486 -38.85 -17.70 13.53
N GLU A 487 -39.21 -18.40 12.46
CA GLU A 487 -38.25 -18.84 11.42
C GLU A 487 -37.47 -17.66 10.80
N LEU A 488 -38.08 -16.47 10.75
CA LEU A 488 -37.43 -15.22 10.35
C LEU A 488 -36.31 -14.83 11.31
N ALA A 489 -36.59 -14.83 12.62
CA ALA A 489 -35.60 -14.48 13.64
C ALA A 489 -34.44 -15.49 13.65
N ASP A 490 -34.75 -16.79 13.52
CA ASP A 490 -33.76 -17.85 13.50
C ASP A 490 -32.88 -17.81 12.24
N THR A 491 -33.46 -17.41 11.10
CA THR A 491 -32.72 -17.22 9.84
C THR A 491 -31.84 -15.99 9.90
N GLN A 492 -32.36 -14.88 10.46
CA GLN A 492 -31.59 -13.64 10.66
C GLN A 492 -30.43 -13.84 11.65
N ALA A 493 -30.66 -14.55 12.76
CA ALA A 493 -29.61 -14.87 13.73
C ALA A 493 -28.51 -15.74 13.09
N TYR A 494 -28.89 -16.73 12.27
CA TYR A 494 -27.92 -17.54 11.53
C TYR A 494 -27.12 -16.72 10.51
N ALA A 495 -27.78 -15.81 9.80
CA ALA A 495 -27.14 -14.89 8.87
C ALA A 495 -26.12 -13.97 9.57
N GLN A 496 -26.47 -13.45 10.75
CA GLN A 496 -25.57 -12.64 11.58
C GLN A 496 -24.37 -13.45 12.08
N LEU A 497 -24.57 -14.70 12.50
CA LEU A 497 -23.47 -15.58 12.89
C LEU A 497 -22.52 -15.88 11.72
N MET A 498 -23.06 -16.07 10.52
CA MET A 498 -22.26 -16.22 9.30
C MET A 498 -21.49 -14.95 8.96
N ALA A 499 -22.13 -13.78 9.01
CA ALA A 499 -21.44 -12.51 8.77
C ALA A 499 -20.33 -12.26 9.79
N ALA A 500 -20.58 -12.58 11.07
CA ALA A 500 -19.59 -12.45 12.14
C ALA A 500 -18.43 -13.45 12.00
N SER A 501 -18.67 -14.66 11.50
CA SER A 501 -17.63 -15.69 11.36
C SER A 501 -16.60 -15.37 10.27
N LEU A 502 -16.93 -14.48 9.33
CA LEU A 502 -16.01 -13.99 8.32
C LEU A 502 -14.93 -13.05 8.87
N GLY A 503 -15.15 -12.48 10.05
CA GLY A 503 -14.24 -11.52 10.70
C GLY A 503 -14.40 -10.08 10.21
N SER A 504 -13.70 -9.15 10.89
CA SER A 504 -13.86 -7.70 10.68
C SER A 504 -13.46 -7.22 9.29
N GLN A 505 -12.52 -7.90 8.63
CA GLN A 505 -12.05 -7.55 7.28
C GLN A 505 -13.11 -7.76 6.19
N TRP A 506 -14.10 -8.61 6.46
CA TRP A 506 -15.17 -9.00 5.52
C TRP A 506 -16.57 -8.59 6.01
N ALA A 507 -16.64 -7.72 7.03
CA ALA A 507 -17.90 -7.36 7.67
C ALA A 507 -18.92 -6.74 6.70
N GLY A 508 -18.48 -5.85 5.81
CA GLY A 508 -19.35 -5.22 4.81
C GLY A 508 -19.94 -6.24 3.83
N MET A 509 -19.12 -7.17 3.36
CA MET A 509 -19.57 -8.28 2.52
C MET A 509 -20.57 -9.18 3.26
N GLY A 510 -20.25 -9.57 4.49
CA GLY A 510 -21.10 -10.45 5.28
C GLY A 510 -22.47 -9.83 5.56
N GLU A 511 -22.51 -8.55 5.88
CA GLU A 511 -23.75 -7.81 6.06
C GLU A 511 -24.56 -7.74 4.75
N ALA A 512 -23.92 -7.34 3.64
CA ALA A 512 -24.59 -7.16 2.36
C ALA A 512 -25.14 -8.46 1.76
N LEU A 513 -24.40 -9.57 1.87
CA LEU A 513 -24.76 -10.84 1.23
C LEU A 513 -25.59 -11.78 2.12
N PHE A 514 -25.47 -11.70 3.44
CA PHE A 514 -26.17 -12.63 4.34
C PHE A 514 -27.25 -11.97 5.17
N VAL A 515 -26.99 -10.78 5.73
CA VAL A 515 -27.91 -10.15 6.69
C VAL A 515 -28.97 -9.32 5.99
N ARG A 516 -28.60 -8.43 5.05
CA ARG A 516 -29.54 -7.55 4.34
C ARG A 516 -30.64 -8.24 3.52
N PRO A 517 -30.44 -9.44 2.94
CA PRO A 517 -31.50 -10.16 2.23
C PRO A 517 -32.63 -10.67 3.12
N ILE A 518 -32.38 -10.84 4.43
CA ILE A 518 -33.30 -11.41 5.41
C ILE A 518 -33.92 -10.28 6.23
#